data_AF-A0A0K8VW07-F1
#
_entry.id   AF-A0A0K8VW07-F1
#
_cell.length_a   1.000
_cell.length_b   1.000
_cell.length_c   1.000
_cell.angle_alpha   90.00
_cell.angle_beta   90.00
_cell.angle_gamma   90.00
#
_symmetry.space_group_name_H-M   'P 1'
#
loop_
_entity.id
_entity.type
_entity.pdbx_description
1 polymer ?
#
loop_
_entity_poly.entity_id
_entity_poly.type
_entity_poly.pdbx_seq_one_letter_code
_entity_poly.pdbx_strand_id
1 'polypeptide(L)'
;MERTTLPSGLKRLTMNYLSCCQSSVIFLGEASKLRRVKQGVPQGGVLSPLVFYLYISKLPQPQKGVSITSYADDCTMLTSGNGIDSMCSKVNNYLSDLSRFLTARSLTLSPTKSAA
;
A
#
# COMPACT_ATOMS: atom_id res chain seq x y z
N MET A 1 6.69 -16.12 -4.61
CA MET A 1 6.82 -15.35 -3.34
C MET A 1 8.15 -14.63 -3.36
N GLU A 2 8.17 -13.31 -3.18
CA GLU A 2 9.42 -12.54 -3.05
C GLU A 2 10.27 -13.09 -1.90
N ARG A 3 11.56 -13.34 -2.16
CA ARG A 3 12.51 -13.72 -1.10
C ARG A 3 12.75 -12.51 -0.21
N THR A 4 12.29 -12.58 1.04
CA THR A 4 12.56 -11.53 2.03
C THR A 4 13.86 -11.85 2.76
N THR A 5 14.69 -10.84 2.98
CA THR A 5 15.91 -10.91 3.80
C THR A 5 15.61 -10.92 5.29
N LEU A 6 14.33 -10.90 5.69
CA LEU A 6 13.94 -10.85 7.09
C LEU A 6 14.41 -12.13 7.82
N PRO A 7 14.89 -11.99 9.07
CA PRO A 7 15.18 -13.12 9.94
C PRO A 7 13.96 -14.05 10.09
N SER A 8 14.20 -15.35 10.29
CA SER A 8 13.14 -16.36 10.43
C SER A 8 12.15 -16.06 11.56
N GLY A 9 12.65 -15.55 12.70
CA GLY A 9 11.82 -15.14 13.83
C GLY A 9 10.82 -14.03 13.46
N LEU A 10 11.26 -13.03 12.70
CA LEU A 10 10.40 -11.92 12.26
C LEU A 10 9.38 -12.39 11.21
N LYS A 11 9.79 -13.26 10.28
CA LYS A 11 8.86 -13.91 9.34
C LYS A 11 7.74 -14.63 10.08
N ARG A 12 8.10 -15.44 11.09
CA ARG A 12 7.12 -16.16 11.91
C ARG A 12 6.21 -15.22 12.68
N LEU A 13 6.75 -14.16 13.29
CA LEU A 13 5.97 -13.14 13.98
C LEU A 13 4.96 -12.49 13.03
N THR A 14 5.40 -12.04 11.85
CA THR A 14 4.52 -11.41 10.85
C THR A 14 3.44 -12.36 10.34
N MET A 15 3.78 -13.63 10.08
CA MET A 15 2.80 -14.63 9.66
C MET A 15 1.75 -14.87 10.74
N ASN A 16 2.17 -15.05 12.00
CA ASN A 16 1.26 -15.25 13.12
C ASN A 16 0.34 -14.02 13.30
N TYR A 17 0.91 -12.82 13.27
CA TYR A 17 0.17 -11.56 13.40
C TYR A 17 -0.94 -11.41 12.33
N LEU A 18 -0.66 -11.81 11.09
CA LEU A 18 -1.63 -11.74 9.99
C LEU A 18 -2.62 -12.91 9.99
N SER A 19 -2.24 -14.07 10.51
CA SER A 19 -3.01 -15.31 10.37
C SER A 19 -4.29 -15.39 11.21
N CYS A 20 -4.39 -14.62 12.31
CA CYS A 20 -5.46 -14.68 13.30
C CYS A 20 -6.55 -13.61 13.16
N CYS A 21 -6.69 -12.99 11.99
CA CYS A 21 -7.70 -11.94 11.80
C CYS A 21 -9.09 -12.52 11.48
N GLN A 22 -10.03 -12.35 12.41
CA GLN A 22 -11.46 -12.54 12.17
C GLN A 22 -12.21 -11.24 12.46
N SER A 23 -13.30 -11.00 11.74
CA SER A 23 -14.14 -9.82 11.94
C SER A 23 -15.63 -10.17 11.91
N SER A 24 -16.39 -9.42 12.68
CA SER A 24 -17.85 -9.39 12.70
C SER A 24 -18.30 -7.96 12.91
N VAL A 25 -19.39 -7.56 12.27
CA VAL A 25 -20.06 -6.27 12.52
C VAL A 25 -21.24 -6.47 13.44
N ILE A 26 -21.51 -5.46 14.28
CA ILE A 26 -22.72 -5.34 15.09
C ILE A 26 -23.57 -4.24 14.47
N PHE A 27 -24.83 -4.52 14.21
CA PHE A 27 -25.79 -3.55 13.69
C PHE A 27 -27.10 -3.67 14.45
N LEU A 28 -27.55 -2.56 15.06
CA LEU A 28 -28.75 -2.51 15.90
C LEU A 28 -28.79 -3.59 17.01
N GLY A 29 -27.63 -3.90 17.60
CA GLY A 29 -27.50 -4.89 18.67
C GLY A 29 -27.31 -6.33 18.19
N GLU A 30 -27.50 -6.60 16.89
CA GLU A 30 -27.33 -7.93 16.31
C GLU A 30 -25.93 -8.11 15.71
N ALA A 31 -25.28 -9.22 16.03
CA ALA A 31 -23.95 -9.56 15.52
C ALA A 31 -24.04 -10.41 14.25
N SER A 32 -23.30 -10.00 13.22
CA SER A 32 -23.10 -10.83 12.03
C SER A 32 -22.23 -12.07 12.30
N LYS A 33 -22.28 -13.05 11.40
CA LYS A 33 -21.39 -14.22 11.45
C LYS A 33 -19.93 -13.80 11.39
N LEU A 34 -19.11 -14.45 12.22
CA LEU A 34 -17.66 -14.27 12.22
C LEU A 34 -17.06 -14.69 10.88
N ARG A 35 -16.29 -13.81 10.26
CA ARG A 35 -15.61 -14.07 8.98
C ARG A 35 -14.11 -13.94 9.13
N ARG A 36 -13.38 -14.85 8.49
CA ARG A 36 -11.92 -14.77 8.41
C ARG A 36 -11.51 -13.67 7.42
N VAL A 37 -10.62 -12.79 7.84
CA VAL A 37 -10.03 -11.75 7.00
C VAL A 37 -8.89 -12.38 6.20
N LYS A 38 -9.01 -12.36 4.86
CA LYS A 38 -8.03 -12.96 3.94
C LYS A 38 -6.93 -12.01 3.50
N GLN A 39 -7.17 -10.70 3.59
CA GLN A 39 -6.28 -9.66 3.13
C GLN A 39 -6.37 -8.45 4.06
N GLY A 40 -5.24 -7.78 4.26
CA GLY A 40 -5.13 -6.61 5.12
C GLY A 40 -4.39 -6.91 6.42
N VAL A 41 -4.29 -5.87 7.24
CA VAL A 41 -3.69 -5.91 8.58
C VAL A 41 -4.78 -5.63 9.61
N PRO A 42 -4.65 -6.09 10.87
CA PRO A 42 -5.59 -5.74 11.92
C PRO A 42 -5.69 -4.22 12.09
N GLN A 43 -6.89 -3.65 12.04
CA GLN A 43 -7.10 -2.24 12.34
C GLN A 43 -6.89 -2.00 13.85
N GLY A 44 -6.17 -0.92 14.21
CA GLY A 44 -5.82 -0.61 15.61
C GLY A 44 -4.66 -1.44 16.17
N GLY A 45 -4.06 -2.33 15.37
CA GLY A 45 -2.90 -3.09 15.79
C GLY A 45 -1.60 -2.27 15.73
N VAL A 46 -0.81 -2.32 16.80
CA VAL A 46 0.45 -1.53 16.93
C VAL A 46 1.47 -1.86 15.84
N LEU A 47 1.52 -3.12 15.38
CA LEU A 47 2.43 -3.55 14.33
C LEU A 47 1.89 -3.33 12.91
N SER A 48 0.61 -3.00 12.78
CA SER A 48 -0.06 -2.88 11.47
C SER A 48 0.58 -1.81 10.57
N PRO A 49 0.93 -0.60 11.07
CA PRO A 49 1.62 0.40 10.26
C PRO A 49 2.98 -0.08 9.75
N LEU A 50 3.76 -0.77 10.58
CA LEU A 50 5.08 -1.30 10.20
C LEU A 50 4.96 -2.41 9.14
N VAL A 51 4.01 -3.33 9.32
CA VAL A 51 3.77 -4.41 8.35
C VAL A 51 3.30 -3.85 7.02
N PHE A 52 2.43 -2.83 7.04
CA PHE A 52 2.02 -2.12 5.83
C PHE A 52 3.21 -1.42 5.15
N TYR A 53 4.05 -0.72 5.91
CA TYR A 53 5.25 -0.08 5.36
C TYR A 53 6.20 -1.08 4.71
N LEU A 54 6.45 -2.23 5.32
CA LEU A 54 7.24 -3.30 4.72
C LEU A 54 6.62 -3.81 3.41
N TYR A 55 5.30 -3.89 3.34
CA TYR A 55 4.56 -4.32 2.14
C TYR A 55 4.75 -3.38 0.95
N ILE A 56 4.74 -2.07 1.21
CA ILE A 56 4.91 -1.03 0.18
C ILE A 56 6.38 -0.62 -0.03
N SER A 57 7.32 -1.03 0.83
CA SER A 57 8.73 -0.57 0.84
C SER A 57 9.49 -0.68 -0.48
N LYS A 58 9.01 -1.52 -1.42
CA LYS A 58 9.61 -1.72 -2.75
C LYS A 58 8.95 -0.91 -3.85
N LEU A 59 8.43 0.28 -3.55
CA LEU A 59 7.90 1.19 -4.56
C LEU A 59 8.87 1.31 -5.76
N PRO A 60 8.36 1.36 -7.00
CA PRO A 60 9.20 1.50 -8.17
C PRO A 60 10.01 2.80 -8.05
N GLN A 61 11.32 2.73 -8.37
CA GLN A 61 12.14 3.94 -8.34
C GLN A 61 11.66 4.92 -9.42
N PRO A 62 11.47 6.20 -9.07
CA PRO A 62 11.03 7.19 -10.05
C PRO A 62 12.09 7.46 -11.11
N GLN A 63 11.63 7.80 -12.31
CA GLN A 63 12.50 8.23 -13.41
C GLN A 63 13.15 9.58 -13.08
N LYS A 64 14.26 9.91 -13.76
CA LYS A 64 14.93 11.20 -13.59
C LYS A 64 13.96 12.36 -13.82
N GLY A 65 13.90 13.28 -12.85
CA GLY A 65 13.01 14.44 -12.88
C GLY A 65 11.61 14.19 -12.29
N VAL A 66 11.35 12.99 -11.77
CA VAL A 66 10.20 12.68 -10.91
C VAL A 66 10.73 12.30 -9.53
N SER A 67 10.02 12.71 -8.49
CA SER A 67 10.26 12.27 -7.11
C SER A 67 8.95 11.81 -6.49
N ILE A 68 9.02 10.88 -5.54
CA ILE A 68 7.88 10.38 -4.80
C ILE A 68 8.16 10.55 -3.30
N THR A 69 7.18 11.08 -2.58
CA THR A 69 7.15 11.09 -1.12
C THR A 69 5.92 10.31 -0.69
N SER A 70 6.05 9.44 0.32
CA SER A 70 4.93 8.64 0.82
C SER A 70 4.89 8.64 2.33
N TYR A 71 3.67 8.61 2.87
CA TYR A 71 3.41 8.48 4.30
C TYR A 71 2.11 7.68 4.48
N ALA A 72 2.21 6.57 5.20
CA ALA A 72 1.11 5.60 5.27
C ALA A 72 0.59 5.25 3.85
N ASP A 73 -0.71 5.35 3.60
CA ASP A 73 -1.35 5.11 2.31
C ASP A 73 -1.30 6.32 1.35
N ASP A 74 -0.92 7.51 1.84
CA ASP A 74 -0.79 8.70 1.01
C ASP A 74 0.56 8.75 0.30
N CYS A 75 0.54 9.14 -0.98
CA CYS A 75 1.74 9.39 -1.75
C CYS A 75 1.59 10.62 -2.64
N THR A 76 2.67 11.38 -2.75
CA THR A 76 2.77 12.61 -3.53
C THR A 76 3.89 12.45 -4.54
N MET A 77 3.56 12.60 -5.82
CA MET A 77 4.53 12.63 -6.92
C MET A 77 4.81 14.07 -7.30
N LEU A 78 6.09 14.42 -7.45
CA LEU A 78 6.53 15.77 -7.79
C LEU A 78 7.45 15.70 -9.02
N THR A 79 7.32 16.69 -9.89
CA THR A 79 8.15 16.85 -11.10
C THR A 79 8.49 18.32 -11.29
N SER A 80 9.60 18.61 -11.96
CA SER A 80 10.03 19.97 -12.29
C SER A 80 10.67 20.01 -13.67
N GLY A 81 10.41 21.05 -14.44
CA GLY A 81 11.03 21.24 -15.76
C GLY A 81 10.40 22.39 -16.55
N ASN A 82 10.85 22.53 -17.79
CA ASN A 82 10.34 23.53 -18.72
C ASN A 82 9.30 22.86 -19.63
N GLY A 83 8.04 23.27 -19.50
CA GLY A 83 6.93 22.76 -20.31
C GLY A 83 6.01 21.79 -19.56
N ILE A 84 4.75 22.19 -19.41
CA ILE A 84 3.71 21.45 -18.70
C ILE A 84 3.51 20.05 -19.32
N ASP A 85 3.46 19.96 -20.65
CA ASP A 85 3.21 18.68 -21.34
C ASP A 85 4.30 17.64 -21.05
N SER A 86 5.57 18.08 -20.98
CA SER A 86 6.69 17.21 -20.62
C SER A 86 6.59 16.73 -19.18
N MET A 87 6.20 17.62 -18.26
CA MET A 87 6.01 17.30 -16.85
C MET A 87 4.86 16.34 -16.63
N CYS A 88 3.70 16.60 -17.25
CA CYS A 88 2.54 15.72 -17.24
C CYS A 88 2.89 14.32 -17.78
N SER A 89 3.61 14.26 -18.91
CA SER A 89 4.04 12.99 -19.50
C SER A 89 4.93 12.18 -18.53
N LYS A 90 5.90 12.84 -17.86
CA LYS A 90 6.77 12.18 -16.87
C LYS A 90 5.98 11.63 -15.69
N VAL A 91 5.06 12.42 -15.12
CA VAL A 91 4.23 11.99 -13.98
C VAL A 91 3.30 10.87 -14.38
N ASN A 92 2.64 10.95 -15.53
CA ASN A 92 1.71 9.92 -16.00
C ASN A 92 2.43 8.59 -16.30
N ASN A 93 3.65 8.65 -16.84
CA ASN A 93 4.47 7.45 -17.05
C ASN A 93 4.78 6.76 -15.72
N TYR A 94 5.24 7.53 -14.72
CA TYR A 94 5.53 6.98 -13.41
C TYR A 94 4.28 6.49 -12.66
N LEU A 95 3.16 7.22 -12.77
CA LEU A 95 1.86 6.80 -12.23
C LEU A 95 1.42 5.46 -12.82
N SER A 96 1.69 5.20 -14.09
CA SER A 96 1.39 3.92 -14.74
C SER A 96 2.22 2.77 -14.14
N ASP A 97 3.51 3.01 -13.88
CA ASP A 97 4.37 2.04 -13.21
C ASP A 97 3.94 1.78 -11.76
N LEU A 98 3.59 2.83 -11.03
CA LEU A 98 3.08 2.75 -9.67
C LEU A 98 1.74 1.98 -9.62
N SER A 99 0.81 2.29 -10.52
CA SER A 99 -0.48 1.61 -10.63
C SER A 99 -0.31 0.11 -10.87
N ARG A 100 0.59 -0.27 -11.78
CA ARG A 100 0.95 -1.67 -12.04
C ARG A 100 1.55 -2.35 -10.81
N PHE A 101 2.46 -1.68 -10.11
CA PHE A 101 3.07 -2.19 -8.87
C PHE A 101 2.04 -2.45 -7.76
N LEU A 102 1.11 -1.51 -7.55
CA LEU A 102 0.06 -1.59 -6.55
C LEU A 102 -0.97 -2.68 -6.90
N THR A 103 -1.39 -2.74 -8.16
CA THR A 103 -2.35 -3.75 -8.65
C THR A 103 -1.79 -5.16 -8.50
N ALA A 104 -0.50 -5.37 -8.81
CA ALA A 104 0.17 -6.66 -8.60
C ALA A 104 0.23 -7.09 -7.12
N ARG A 105 0.00 -6.14 -6.20
CA ARG A 105 -0.09 -6.31 -4.75
C ARG A 105 -1.51 -6.21 -4.21
N SER A 106 -2.52 -6.29 -5.09
CA SER A 106 -3.93 -6.20 -4.71
C SER A 106 -4.26 -4.92 -3.93
N LEU A 107 -3.53 -3.84 -4.21
CA LEU A 107 -3.81 -2.48 -3.76
C LEU A 107 -4.45 -1.70 -4.91
N THR A 108 -5.38 -0.82 -4.56
CA THR A 108 -6.16 -0.04 -5.53
C THR A 108 -5.88 1.44 -5.31
N LEU A 109 -5.47 2.14 -6.37
CA LEU A 109 -5.42 3.61 -6.36
C LEU A 109 -6.85 4.15 -6.28
N SER A 110 -7.06 5.27 -5.59
CA SER A 110 -8.38 5.86 -5.39
C SER A 110 -8.53 7.13 -6.24
N PRO A 111 -9.01 7.07 -7.50
CA PRO A 111 -9.03 8.23 -8.39
C PRO A 111 -9.86 9.39 -7.84
N THR A 112 -10.95 9.08 -7.13
CA THR A 112 -11.84 10.08 -6.51
C THR A 112 -11.21 10.85 -5.35
N LYS A 113 -10.10 10.35 -4.80
CA LYS A 113 -9.35 10.98 -3.72
C LYS A 113 -8.01 11.55 -4.20
N SER A 114 -7.66 11.35 -5.47
CA SER A 114 -6.40 11.81 -6.06
C SER A 114 -6.62 13.13 -6.79
N ALA A 115 -5.64 14.03 -6.67
CA ALA A 115 -5.62 15.32 -7.35
C ALA A 115 -4.25 15.53 -8.01
N ALA A 116 -4.20 16.37 -9.04
CA ALA A 116 -3.00 16.75 -9.79
C ALA A 116 -2.78 18.26 -9.73
#